data_AF-A0A139D3A2-F1
#
_entry.id   AF-A0A139D3A2-F1
#
_cell.length_a   1.000
_cell.length_b   1.000
_cell.length_c   1.000
_cell.angle_alpha   90.00
_cell.angle_beta   90.00
_cell.angle_gamma   90.00
#
_symmetry.space_group_name_H-M   'P 1'
#
loop_
_entity.id
_entity.type
_entity.pdbx_description
1 polymer ?
#
loop_
_entity_poly.entity_id
_entity_poly.type
_entity_poly.pdbx_seq_one_letter_code
_entity_poly.pdbx_strand_id
1 'polypeptide(L)'
;HSSKTYENYLIKIDQENISFDTPRQGDKFKIGEVEIHFLHPDQSLDQYDLNNSSLVFVLKYGQQNFLFTGDIEKEVEKELLTENPKLKADIIKVPHHGSDTSSSAAWVKSLEPKTAVIQVGGDNSYGHPKSKIIKLYQTEGANVFRNDLNGNIVITADGRNHTVKVDRSSDNIMVGAELDSKNDNAPKTETALININSAEAAVLEKLWGIGPATAKKIIKYRNSHGPFKKLEEIKNVDGIDDYKFERWQDKITIN
;
A
#
# COMPACT_ATOMS: atom_id res chain seq x y z
N HIS A 1 23.60 2.79 -3.15
CA HIS A 1 23.61 3.56 -1.89
C HIS A 1 23.50 2.59 -0.71
N SER A 2 24.45 2.54 0.22
CA SER A 2 24.29 1.83 1.50
C SER A 2 23.80 2.80 2.56
N SER A 3 22.72 2.45 3.27
CA SER A 3 22.30 3.19 4.46
C SER A 3 23.09 2.69 5.68
N LYS A 4 23.18 3.51 6.73
CA LYS A 4 23.79 3.07 8.00
C LYS A 4 23.10 1.82 8.57
N THR A 5 21.80 1.71 8.37
CA THR A 5 21.01 0.53 8.75
C THR A 5 21.47 -0.72 8.00
N TYR A 6 21.73 -0.61 6.69
CA TYR A 6 22.21 -1.73 5.89
C TYR A 6 23.62 -2.18 6.31
N GLU A 7 24.53 -1.23 6.57
CA GLU A 7 25.86 -1.55 7.11
C GLU A 7 25.76 -2.27 8.46
N ASN A 8 24.94 -1.76 9.38
CA ASN A 8 24.75 -2.37 10.68
C ASN A 8 24.16 -3.79 10.57
N TYR A 9 23.29 -4.04 9.59
CA TYR A 9 22.75 -5.36 9.29
C TYR A 9 23.86 -6.33 8.84
N LEU A 10 24.71 -5.94 7.89
CA LEU A 10 25.83 -6.77 7.43
C LEU A 10 26.85 -7.06 8.54
N ILE A 11 27.17 -6.04 9.36
CA ILE A 11 28.04 -6.23 10.54
C ILE A 11 27.43 -7.25 11.50
N LYS A 12 26.11 -7.20 11.73
CA LYS A 12 25.44 -8.13 12.63
C LYS A 12 25.43 -9.56 12.09
N ILE A 13 25.25 -9.74 10.78
CA ILE A 13 25.35 -11.05 10.11
C ILE A 13 26.73 -11.66 10.34
N ASP A 14 27.78 -10.87 10.10
CA ASP A 14 29.17 -11.30 10.24
C ASP A 14 29.50 -11.66 11.70
N GLN A 15 29.14 -10.78 12.65
CA GLN A 15 29.36 -11.00 14.08
C GLN A 15 28.67 -12.26 14.64
N GLU A 16 27.50 -12.60 14.11
CA GLU A 16 26.70 -13.75 14.55
C GLU A 16 26.95 -15.00 13.69
N ASN A 17 27.84 -14.93 12.69
CA ASN A 17 28.15 -16.01 11.75
C ASN A 17 26.89 -16.59 11.08
N ILE A 18 25.98 -15.70 10.65
CA ILE A 18 24.74 -16.08 9.97
C ILE A 18 25.04 -16.33 8.49
N SER A 19 24.58 -17.46 7.95
CA SER A 19 24.67 -17.72 6.50
C SER A 19 23.96 -16.62 5.71
N PHE A 20 24.65 -16.05 4.73
CA PHE A 20 24.14 -14.94 3.94
C PHE A 20 24.17 -15.28 2.45
N ASP A 21 22.98 -15.33 1.85
CA ASP A 21 22.79 -15.58 0.43
C ASP A 21 22.12 -14.36 -0.21
N THR A 22 22.46 -14.09 -1.46
CA THR A 22 21.82 -13.05 -2.27
C THR A 22 21.08 -13.70 -3.43
N PRO A 23 19.79 -14.02 -3.29
CA PRO A 23 19.04 -14.69 -4.34
C PRO A 23 19.04 -13.90 -5.65
N ARG A 24 19.03 -14.62 -6.75
CA ARG A 24 19.03 -14.12 -8.12
C ARG A 24 17.92 -14.77 -8.92
N GLN A 25 17.62 -14.18 -10.06
CA GLN A 25 16.69 -14.74 -11.03
C GLN A 25 17.04 -16.20 -11.33
N GLY A 26 16.03 -17.07 -11.26
CA GLY A 26 16.17 -18.51 -11.47
C GLY A 26 16.40 -19.32 -10.21
N ASP A 27 16.85 -18.69 -9.11
CA ASP A 27 17.01 -19.38 -7.84
C ASP A 27 15.67 -19.87 -7.30
N LYS A 28 15.75 -20.96 -6.52
CA LYS A 28 14.59 -21.55 -5.86
C LYS A 28 14.92 -21.90 -4.43
N PHE A 29 13.97 -21.67 -3.54
CA PHE A 29 14.07 -22.04 -2.14
C PHE A 29 12.80 -22.75 -1.70
N LYS A 30 12.91 -23.78 -0.86
CA LYS A 30 11.77 -24.58 -0.41
C LYS A 30 11.73 -24.65 1.11
N ILE A 31 10.55 -24.40 1.68
CA ILE A 31 10.29 -24.51 3.11
C ILE A 31 8.98 -25.29 3.29
N GLY A 32 9.08 -26.55 3.71
CA GLY A 32 7.92 -27.44 3.78
C GLY A 32 7.23 -27.58 2.41
N GLU A 33 5.94 -27.24 2.34
CA GLU A 33 5.13 -27.28 1.12
C GLU A 33 5.22 -25.99 0.28
N VAL A 34 5.93 -24.98 0.79
CA VAL A 34 6.09 -23.68 0.13
C VAL A 34 7.34 -23.69 -0.75
N GLU A 35 7.20 -23.23 -2.00
CA GLU A 35 8.32 -22.98 -2.91
C GLU A 35 8.41 -21.49 -3.24
N ILE A 36 9.60 -20.92 -3.13
CA ILE A 36 9.90 -19.54 -3.50
C ILE A 36 10.74 -19.57 -4.77
N HIS A 37 10.25 -18.93 -5.83
CA HIS A 37 10.92 -18.84 -7.14
C HIS A 37 11.30 -17.38 -7.35
N PHE A 38 12.60 -17.09 -7.42
CA PHE A 38 13.12 -15.73 -7.58
C PHE A 38 13.14 -15.35 -9.07
N LEU A 39 12.55 -14.20 -9.38
CA LEU A 39 12.40 -13.69 -10.75
C LEU A 39 13.33 -12.52 -11.06
N HIS A 40 13.74 -11.77 -10.03
CA HIS A 40 14.58 -10.57 -10.13
C HIS A 40 15.38 -10.40 -8.84
N PRO A 41 16.60 -9.83 -8.87
CA PRO A 41 17.34 -9.34 -10.02
C PRO A 41 18.10 -10.43 -10.77
N ASP A 42 18.50 -10.13 -12.01
CA ASP A 42 19.49 -10.94 -12.72
C ASP A 42 20.87 -10.90 -12.03
N GLN A 43 21.89 -11.52 -12.64
CA GLN A 43 23.22 -11.59 -12.02
C GLN A 43 23.91 -10.23 -11.91
N SER A 44 23.54 -9.24 -12.72
CA SER A 44 24.24 -7.95 -12.84
C SER A 44 23.38 -6.80 -12.33
N LEU A 45 23.70 -6.28 -11.15
CA LEU A 45 22.97 -5.15 -10.55
C LEU A 45 23.37 -3.79 -11.14
N ASP A 46 24.45 -3.71 -11.91
CA ASP A 46 25.03 -2.44 -12.39
C ASP A 46 24.09 -1.65 -13.31
N GLN A 47 23.10 -2.32 -13.90
CA GLN A 47 22.11 -1.72 -14.80
C GLN A 47 20.87 -1.19 -14.08
N TYR A 48 20.75 -1.40 -12.77
CA TYR A 48 19.57 -1.04 -11.99
C TYR A 48 19.87 0.10 -11.01
N ASP A 49 18.90 1.00 -10.87
CA ASP A 49 18.86 1.90 -9.71
C ASP A 49 18.48 1.12 -8.43
N LEU A 50 18.40 1.82 -7.31
CA LEU A 50 18.09 1.21 -6.02
C LEU A 50 16.72 0.49 -6.02
N ASN A 51 15.69 1.07 -6.61
CA ASN A 51 14.35 0.51 -6.66
C ASN A 51 14.30 -0.71 -7.59
N ASN A 52 14.86 -0.55 -8.79
CA ASN A 52 14.91 -1.60 -9.79
C ASN A 52 15.90 -2.72 -9.44
N SER A 53 16.72 -2.57 -8.40
CA SER A 53 17.51 -3.66 -7.81
C SER A 53 16.71 -4.53 -6.82
N SER A 54 15.42 -4.24 -6.61
CA SER A 54 14.53 -4.95 -5.68
C SER A 54 14.45 -6.44 -5.95
N LEU A 55 14.38 -7.26 -4.89
CA LEU A 55 14.13 -8.69 -5.04
C LEU A 55 12.66 -8.94 -5.42
N VAL A 56 12.42 -9.64 -6.52
CA VAL A 56 11.08 -10.07 -6.96
C VAL A 56 11.00 -11.58 -6.91
N PHE A 57 9.96 -12.12 -6.28
CA PHE A 57 9.78 -13.56 -6.19
C PHE A 57 8.31 -13.95 -6.09
N VAL A 58 8.03 -15.17 -6.56
CA VAL A 58 6.74 -15.83 -6.36
C VAL A 58 6.89 -16.85 -5.26
N LEU A 59 6.10 -16.71 -4.20
CA LEU A 59 5.88 -17.77 -3.22
C LEU A 59 4.67 -18.60 -3.69
N LYS A 60 4.89 -19.88 -3.91
CA LYS A 60 3.90 -20.87 -4.34
C LYS A 60 3.51 -21.75 -3.17
N TYR A 61 2.21 -21.82 -2.92
CA TYR A 61 1.65 -22.73 -1.92
C TYR A 61 0.38 -23.37 -2.49
N GLY A 62 0.45 -24.68 -2.75
CA GLY A 62 -0.57 -25.40 -3.50
C GLY A 62 -0.79 -24.79 -4.90
N GLN A 63 -2.01 -24.30 -5.14
CA GLN A 63 -2.44 -23.65 -6.38
C GLN A 63 -2.35 -22.13 -6.33
N GLN A 64 -1.91 -21.55 -5.20
CA GLN A 64 -1.88 -20.09 -5.03
C GLN A 64 -0.49 -19.50 -5.22
N ASN A 65 -0.44 -18.40 -5.96
CA ASN A 65 0.77 -17.61 -6.20
C ASN A 65 0.72 -16.29 -5.43
N PHE A 66 1.72 -16.05 -4.60
CA PHE A 66 1.94 -14.80 -3.88
C PHE A 66 3.13 -14.09 -4.50
N LEU A 67 2.90 -12.94 -5.13
CA LEU A 67 3.94 -12.17 -5.79
C LEU A 67 4.42 -11.02 -4.90
N PHE A 68 5.71 -11.05 -4.58
CA PHE A 68 6.41 -9.99 -3.84
C PHE A 68 7.31 -9.25 -4.81
N THR A 69 7.12 -7.93 -4.90
CA THR A 69 7.69 -7.11 -5.98
C THR A 69 8.72 -6.08 -5.51
N GLY A 70 8.89 -5.93 -4.19
CA GLY A 70 9.67 -4.82 -3.64
C GLY A 70 9.17 -3.48 -4.19
N ASP A 71 10.12 -2.66 -4.64
CA ASP A 71 9.86 -1.32 -5.16
C ASP A 71 10.16 -1.20 -6.66
N ILE A 72 10.12 -2.31 -7.41
CA ILE A 72 10.35 -2.29 -8.87
C ILE A 72 9.45 -1.27 -9.58
N GLU A 73 9.99 -0.69 -10.65
CA GLU A 73 9.30 0.26 -11.51
C GLU A 73 8.95 -0.39 -12.85
N LYS A 74 8.25 0.35 -13.72
CA LYS A 74 7.65 -0.16 -14.96
C LYS A 74 8.66 -0.82 -15.91
N GLU A 75 9.91 -0.39 -15.88
CA GLU A 75 11.01 -0.94 -16.66
C GLU A 75 11.18 -2.43 -16.34
N VAL A 76 11.33 -2.77 -15.06
CA VAL A 76 11.46 -4.15 -14.59
C VAL A 76 10.15 -4.92 -14.74
N GLU A 77 8.98 -4.29 -14.55
CA GLU A 77 7.70 -4.94 -14.85
C GLU A 77 7.63 -5.47 -16.28
N LYS A 78 8.10 -4.68 -17.25
CA LYS A 78 8.10 -5.04 -18.67
C LYS A 78 9.07 -6.19 -18.96
N GLU A 79 10.27 -6.17 -18.37
CA GLU A 79 11.24 -7.26 -18.45
C GLU A 79 10.62 -8.56 -17.93
N LEU A 80 10.04 -8.52 -16.72
CA LEU A 80 9.43 -9.67 -16.08
C LEU A 80 8.27 -10.26 -16.89
N LEU A 81 7.40 -9.44 -17.49
CA LEU A 81 6.33 -9.95 -18.35
C LEU A 81 6.85 -10.59 -19.64
N THR A 82 7.96 -10.06 -20.18
CA THR A 82 8.57 -10.59 -21.40
C THR A 82 9.17 -11.98 -21.14
N GLU A 83 9.87 -12.12 -20.02
CA GLU A 83 10.54 -13.36 -19.62
C GLU A 83 9.56 -14.39 -19.04
N ASN A 84 8.46 -13.92 -18.43
CA ASN A 84 7.48 -14.75 -17.75
C ASN A 84 6.06 -14.47 -18.29
N PRO A 85 5.77 -14.76 -19.57
CA PRO A 85 4.49 -14.39 -20.21
C PRO A 85 3.25 -15.10 -19.63
N LYS A 86 3.45 -16.09 -18.74
CA LYS A 86 2.40 -16.81 -18.03
C LYS A 86 2.35 -16.47 -16.53
N LEU A 87 3.07 -15.44 -16.09
CA LEU A 87 3.09 -15.03 -14.69
C LEU A 87 1.68 -14.60 -14.26
N LYS A 88 1.22 -15.16 -13.16
CA LYS A 88 -0.06 -14.87 -12.50
C LYS A 88 0.17 -14.75 -11.00
N ALA A 89 -0.61 -13.92 -10.33
CA ALA A 89 -0.55 -13.75 -8.89
C ALA A 89 -1.97 -13.79 -8.33
N ASP A 90 -2.27 -14.65 -7.36
CA ASP A 90 -3.54 -14.57 -6.62
C ASP A 90 -3.48 -13.44 -5.59
N ILE A 91 -2.33 -13.30 -4.94
CA ILE A 91 -2.01 -12.24 -4.00
C ILE A 91 -0.79 -11.47 -4.52
N ILE A 92 -0.84 -10.15 -4.50
CA ILE A 92 0.31 -9.29 -4.80
C ILE A 92 0.58 -8.30 -3.66
N LYS A 93 1.84 -8.21 -3.22
CA LYS A 93 2.33 -6.99 -2.57
C LYS A 93 2.60 -5.97 -3.67
N VAL A 94 1.79 -4.93 -3.72
CA VAL A 94 1.82 -3.92 -4.79
C VAL A 94 3.20 -3.25 -4.83
N PRO A 95 3.81 -3.11 -6.02
CA PRO A 95 5.15 -2.55 -6.13
C PRO A 95 5.20 -1.11 -5.61
N HIS A 96 6.31 -0.78 -4.95
CA HIS A 96 6.70 0.59 -4.65
C HIS A 96 5.60 1.40 -3.94
N HIS A 97 4.95 0.77 -2.95
CA HIS A 97 3.89 1.38 -2.14
C HIS A 97 2.69 1.92 -2.94
N GLY A 98 2.49 1.49 -4.19
CA GLY A 98 1.48 2.05 -5.09
C GLY A 98 1.88 3.40 -5.70
N SER A 99 3.19 3.62 -5.92
CA SER A 99 3.73 4.69 -6.75
C SER A 99 3.21 4.63 -8.18
N ASP A 100 3.19 5.77 -8.87
CA ASP A 100 2.90 5.80 -10.30
C ASP A 100 4.11 5.61 -11.20
N THR A 101 5.30 5.43 -10.63
CA THR A 101 6.47 4.90 -11.34
C THR A 101 6.36 3.39 -11.57
N SER A 102 5.44 2.71 -10.87
CA SER A 102 5.14 1.28 -11.01
C SER A 102 3.67 1.03 -11.38
N SER A 103 3.26 -0.23 -11.35
CA SER A 103 1.93 -0.76 -11.62
C SER A 103 1.37 -0.33 -12.98
N SER A 104 2.11 -0.60 -14.06
CA SER A 104 1.61 -0.39 -15.42
C SER A 104 0.31 -1.17 -15.66
N ALA A 105 -0.55 -0.66 -16.55
CA ALA A 105 -1.79 -1.35 -16.90
C ALA A 105 -1.55 -2.76 -17.47
N ALA A 106 -0.48 -2.94 -18.26
CA ALA A 106 -0.08 -4.25 -18.77
C ALA A 106 0.32 -5.22 -17.65
N TRP A 107 1.06 -4.73 -16.64
CA TRP A 107 1.44 -5.51 -15.46
C TRP A 107 0.22 -5.98 -14.68
N VAL A 108 -0.64 -5.07 -14.24
CA VAL A 108 -1.80 -5.40 -13.42
C VAL A 108 -2.75 -6.35 -14.17
N LYS A 109 -3.02 -6.06 -15.44
CA LYS A 109 -3.88 -6.90 -16.28
C LYS A 109 -3.30 -8.28 -16.55
N SER A 110 -1.99 -8.40 -16.78
CA SER A 110 -1.39 -9.71 -17.06
C SER A 110 -1.45 -10.62 -15.84
N LEU A 111 -1.25 -10.06 -14.64
CA LEU A 111 -1.17 -10.83 -13.40
C LEU A 111 -2.52 -11.34 -12.88
N GLU A 112 -3.62 -10.65 -13.20
CA GLU A 112 -5.00 -10.94 -12.75
C GLU A 112 -5.12 -11.19 -11.23
N PRO A 113 -4.66 -10.24 -10.37
CA PRO A 113 -4.68 -10.42 -8.93
C PRO A 113 -6.08 -10.40 -8.34
N LYS A 114 -6.35 -11.33 -7.40
CA LYS A 114 -7.58 -11.34 -6.59
C LYS A 114 -7.44 -10.44 -5.36
N THR A 115 -6.24 -10.38 -4.79
CA THR A 115 -5.92 -9.59 -3.60
C THR A 115 -4.66 -8.77 -3.83
N ALA A 116 -4.75 -7.46 -3.61
CA ALA A 116 -3.64 -6.52 -3.73
C ALA A 116 -3.39 -5.83 -2.39
N VAL A 117 -2.19 -5.99 -1.84
CA VAL A 117 -1.78 -5.38 -0.57
C VAL A 117 -0.80 -4.26 -0.83
N ILE A 118 -1.18 -3.04 -0.48
CA ILE A 118 -0.35 -1.85 -0.56
C ILE A 118 0.23 -1.58 0.83
N GLN A 119 1.53 -1.84 0.98
CA GLN A 119 2.24 -1.46 2.19
C GLN A 119 2.55 0.02 2.17
N VAL A 120 1.92 0.80 3.03
CA VAL A 120 2.09 2.26 3.12
C VAL A 120 1.78 2.74 4.54
N GLY A 121 2.46 3.81 4.97
CA GLY A 121 2.18 4.47 6.24
C GLY A 121 1.18 5.62 6.12
N GLY A 122 0.41 5.91 7.17
CA GLY A 122 -0.61 6.97 7.16
C GLY A 122 -0.04 8.39 7.04
N ASP A 123 1.20 8.59 7.46
CA ASP A 123 1.93 9.88 7.38
C ASP A 123 2.86 9.95 6.16
N ASN A 124 2.59 9.20 5.10
CA ASN A 124 3.45 9.13 3.93
C ASN A 124 3.52 10.47 3.16
N SER A 125 4.68 11.13 3.20
CA SER A 125 4.95 12.40 2.51
C SER A 125 5.18 12.26 1.00
N TYR A 126 5.43 11.05 0.49
CA TYR A 126 5.64 10.81 -0.95
C TYR A 126 4.33 10.87 -1.75
N GLY A 127 3.18 10.92 -1.06
CA GLY A 127 1.86 10.93 -1.69
C GLY A 127 1.53 9.62 -2.38
N HIS A 128 2.00 8.49 -1.82
CA HIS A 128 1.58 7.15 -2.19
C HIS A 128 0.58 6.59 -1.16
N PRO A 129 -0.29 5.65 -1.56
CA PRO A 129 -0.54 5.20 -2.93
C PRO A 129 -1.23 6.26 -3.77
N LYS A 130 -0.93 6.28 -5.07
CA LYS A 130 -1.65 7.15 -6.02
C LYS A 130 -3.04 6.58 -6.26
N SER A 131 -4.07 7.43 -6.22
CA SER A 131 -5.47 7.03 -6.42
C SER A 131 -5.70 6.28 -7.73
N LYS A 132 -4.99 6.64 -8.81
CA LYS A 132 -5.04 5.94 -10.10
C LYS A 132 -4.56 4.48 -10.02
N ILE A 133 -3.58 4.17 -9.16
CA ILE A 133 -3.07 2.80 -9.00
C ILE A 133 -4.07 1.95 -8.22
N ILE A 134 -4.66 2.50 -7.16
CA ILE A 134 -5.74 1.83 -6.41
C ILE A 134 -6.90 1.50 -7.36
N LYS A 135 -7.37 2.47 -8.15
CA LYS A 135 -8.48 2.30 -9.10
C LYS A 135 -8.15 1.27 -10.18
N LEU A 136 -6.91 1.23 -10.66
CA LEU A 136 -6.45 0.24 -11.64
C LEU A 136 -6.59 -1.18 -11.10
N TYR A 137 -6.05 -1.47 -9.91
CA TYR A 137 -6.20 -2.79 -9.29
C TYR A 137 -7.67 -3.17 -9.05
N GLN A 138 -8.49 -2.23 -8.57
CA GLN A 138 -9.92 -2.46 -8.36
C GLN A 138 -10.67 -2.75 -9.67
N THR A 139 -10.34 -2.04 -10.75
CA THR A 139 -10.98 -2.20 -12.06
C THR A 139 -10.60 -3.53 -12.72
N GLU A 140 -9.39 -4.01 -12.47
CA GLU A 140 -8.95 -5.36 -12.88
C GLU A 140 -9.44 -6.48 -11.92
N GLY A 141 -10.31 -6.14 -10.96
CA GLY A 141 -11.03 -7.10 -10.12
C GLY A 141 -10.36 -7.46 -8.78
N ALA A 142 -9.28 -6.77 -8.40
CA ALA A 142 -8.59 -7.05 -7.14
C ALA A 142 -9.27 -6.38 -5.94
N ASN A 143 -9.37 -7.13 -4.84
CA ASN A 143 -9.61 -6.58 -3.52
C ASN A 143 -8.34 -5.86 -3.01
N VAL A 144 -8.42 -4.55 -2.81
CA VAL A 144 -7.26 -3.74 -2.39
C VAL A 144 -7.27 -3.51 -0.88
N PHE A 145 -6.17 -3.83 -0.22
CA PHE A 145 -5.94 -3.58 1.21
C PHE A 145 -4.73 -2.66 1.40
N ARG A 146 -4.79 -1.77 2.40
CA ARG A 146 -3.70 -0.83 2.72
C ARG A 146 -3.41 -0.80 4.21
N ASN A 147 -2.14 -0.86 4.61
CA ASN A 147 -1.80 -0.88 6.04
C ASN A 147 -2.18 0.40 6.79
N ASP A 148 -2.13 1.56 6.16
CA ASP A 148 -2.53 2.83 6.78
C ASP A 148 -4.03 2.91 7.13
N LEU A 149 -4.84 2.13 6.43
CA LEU A 149 -6.29 2.04 6.63
C LEU A 149 -6.70 0.82 7.46
N ASN A 150 -6.14 -0.32 7.11
CA ASN A 150 -6.55 -1.63 7.60
C ASN A 150 -5.74 -2.10 8.82
N GLY A 151 -4.64 -1.43 9.16
CA GLY A 151 -3.71 -1.89 10.19
C GLY A 151 -2.90 -3.09 9.72
N ASN A 152 -2.74 -4.10 10.57
CA ASN A 152 -2.16 -5.36 10.13
C ASN A 152 -3.11 -6.06 9.15
N ILE A 153 -2.54 -6.61 8.08
CA ILE A 153 -3.26 -7.39 7.08
C ILE A 153 -2.72 -8.81 7.15
N VAL A 154 -3.55 -9.74 7.58
CA VAL A 154 -3.18 -11.15 7.77
C VAL A 154 -3.89 -11.97 6.70
N ILE A 155 -3.10 -12.58 5.81
CA ILE A 155 -3.61 -13.50 4.79
C ILE A 155 -3.38 -14.92 5.27
N THR A 156 -4.45 -15.69 5.40
CA THR A 156 -4.40 -17.12 5.74
C THR A 156 -4.80 -17.93 4.51
N ALA A 157 -3.94 -18.85 4.07
CA ALA A 157 -4.15 -19.66 2.89
C ALA A 157 -4.06 -21.16 3.22
N ASP A 158 -4.83 -21.97 2.50
CA ASP A 158 -4.87 -23.44 2.64
C ASP A 158 -4.27 -24.18 1.42
N GLY A 159 -3.66 -23.43 0.49
CA GLY A 159 -3.10 -23.95 -0.75
C GLY A 159 -4.10 -24.01 -1.91
N ARG A 160 -5.38 -23.65 -1.72
CA ARG A 160 -6.35 -23.46 -2.81
C ARG A 160 -7.06 -22.11 -2.71
N ASN A 161 -7.45 -21.72 -1.51
CA ASN A 161 -8.14 -20.49 -1.19
C ASN A 161 -7.37 -19.68 -0.14
N HIS A 162 -7.70 -18.40 -0.01
CA HIS A 162 -7.19 -17.55 1.05
C HIS A 162 -8.30 -16.68 1.65
N THR A 163 -8.11 -16.28 2.90
CA THR A 163 -8.91 -15.28 3.60
C THR A 163 -8.03 -14.13 4.05
N VAL A 164 -8.60 -12.94 4.14
CA VAL A 164 -7.92 -11.73 4.58
C VAL A 164 -8.57 -11.23 5.86
N LYS A 165 -7.77 -11.03 6.92
CA LYS A 165 -8.19 -10.38 8.16
C LYS A 165 -7.43 -9.08 8.34
N VAL A 166 -8.13 -8.08 8.87
CA VAL A 166 -7.59 -6.74 9.10
C VAL A 166 -7.93 -6.26 10.51
N ASP A 167 -7.04 -5.47 11.11
CA ASP A 167 -7.28 -4.90 12.45
C ASP A 167 -8.39 -3.86 12.45
N ARG A 168 -8.54 -3.15 11.32
CA ARG A 168 -9.49 -2.04 11.17
C ARG A 168 -10.34 -2.29 9.94
N SER A 169 -11.64 -2.48 10.16
CA SER A 169 -12.61 -2.38 9.07
C SER A 169 -12.54 -0.97 8.52
N SER A 170 -12.13 -0.84 7.27
CA SER A 170 -12.32 0.39 6.53
C SER A 170 -13.58 0.22 5.71
N ASP A 171 -14.70 0.77 6.19
CA ASP A 171 -15.99 0.75 5.47
C ASP A 171 -15.88 1.36 4.05
N ASN A 172 -14.78 2.07 3.77
CA ASN A 172 -14.52 2.79 2.53
C ASN A 172 -13.38 2.22 1.66
N ILE A 173 -12.96 0.97 1.82
CA ILE A 173 -12.25 0.22 0.76
C ILE A 173 -12.80 -1.21 0.74
N MET A 174 -14.04 -1.37 0.27
CA MET A 174 -14.62 -2.67 -0.02
C MET A 174 -15.34 -2.55 -1.36
N VAL A 175 -14.76 -3.15 -2.40
CA VAL A 175 -15.55 -3.76 -3.47
C VAL A 175 -14.95 -5.14 -3.67
N GLY A 176 -15.59 -6.17 -3.11
CA GLY A 176 -15.32 -7.56 -3.48
C GLY A 176 -15.12 -8.61 -2.38
N ALA A 177 -15.51 -8.36 -1.13
CA ALA A 177 -15.73 -9.45 -0.17
C ALA A 177 -17.23 -9.55 0.12
N GLU A 178 -17.84 -10.69 -0.23
CA GLU A 178 -19.22 -11.02 0.08
C GLU A 178 -19.47 -10.84 1.59
N LEU A 179 -20.36 -9.91 1.94
CA LEU A 179 -20.93 -9.80 3.26
C LEU A 179 -22.12 -10.78 3.31
N ASP A 180 -21.94 -11.89 4.01
CA ASP A 180 -23.07 -12.65 4.51
C ASP A 180 -23.89 -11.72 5.42
N SER A 181 -25.07 -11.37 4.92
CA SER A 181 -26.06 -10.57 5.62
C SER A 181 -26.51 -11.28 6.90
N LYS A 182 -26.48 -10.59 8.04
CA LYS A 182 -27.65 -10.41 8.92
C LYS A 182 -27.34 -9.52 10.14
N ASN A 183 -28.27 -8.58 10.34
CA ASN A 183 -28.55 -7.82 11.56
C ASN A 183 -27.49 -6.80 12.03
N ASP A 184 -27.85 -5.52 12.04
CA ASP A 184 -28.36 -4.92 13.28
C ASP A 184 -28.90 -3.51 13.08
N ASN A 185 -30.08 -3.27 13.64
CA ASN A 185 -30.57 -1.95 13.99
C ASN A 185 -29.61 -1.34 15.02
N ALA A 186 -28.66 -0.52 14.58
CA ALA A 186 -27.85 0.32 15.46
C ALA A 186 -28.26 1.81 15.31
N PRO A 187 -28.38 2.59 16.40
CA PRO A 187 -28.78 3.98 16.32
C PRO A 187 -27.70 4.81 15.60
N LYS A 188 -28.10 5.59 14.58
CA LYS A 188 -27.26 6.65 14.01
C LYS A 188 -26.93 7.67 15.10
N THR A 189 -25.73 7.60 15.65
CA THR A 189 -25.18 8.68 16.48
C THR A 189 -24.74 9.79 15.53
N GLU A 190 -25.42 10.94 15.59
CA GLU A 190 -24.97 12.19 14.95
C GLU A 190 -23.61 12.60 15.53
N THR A 191 -22.52 12.22 14.87
CA THR A 191 -21.22 12.82 15.14
C THR A 191 -21.22 14.25 14.62
N ALA A 192 -21.17 15.23 15.51
CA ALA A 192 -21.07 16.64 15.16
C ALA A 192 -19.90 16.90 14.19
N LEU A 193 -20.14 17.68 13.13
CA LEU A 193 -19.14 18.02 12.12
C LEU A 193 -17.95 18.77 12.75
N ILE A 194 -16.74 18.47 12.28
CA ILE A 194 -15.52 19.14 12.73
C ILE A 194 -15.37 20.47 11.99
N ASN A 195 -15.44 21.58 12.72
CA ASN A 195 -15.23 22.90 12.13
C ASN A 195 -13.74 23.14 11.85
N ILE A 196 -13.33 23.17 10.58
CA ILE A 196 -11.91 23.32 10.19
C ILE A 196 -11.34 24.73 10.42
N ASN A 197 -12.19 25.72 10.66
CA ASN A 197 -11.79 27.09 11.02
C ASN A 197 -11.51 27.26 12.52
N SER A 198 -12.09 26.42 13.39
CA SER A 198 -11.96 26.56 14.85
C SER A 198 -11.36 25.34 15.56
N ALA A 199 -11.46 24.13 14.99
CA ALA A 199 -10.99 22.90 15.62
C ALA A 199 -9.51 22.96 15.99
N GLU A 200 -9.18 22.44 17.18
CA GLU A 200 -7.81 22.24 17.65
C GLU A 200 -7.16 21.02 16.98
N ALA A 201 -5.83 20.92 17.10
CA ALA A 201 -5.06 19.85 16.44
C ALA A 201 -5.59 18.45 16.80
N ALA A 202 -5.83 18.18 18.08
CA ALA A 202 -6.36 16.90 18.56
C ALA A 202 -7.75 16.56 18.01
N VAL A 203 -8.55 17.57 17.62
CA VAL A 203 -9.86 17.37 17.00
C VAL A 203 -9.70 17.10 15.50
N LEU A 204 -8.81 17.84 14.83
CA LEU A 204 -8.47 17.60 13.42
C LEU A 204 -7.84 16.22 13.19
N GLU A 205 -7.06 15.73 14.15
CA GLU A 205 -6.45 14.39 14.12
C GLU A 205 -7.47 13.24 14.17
N LYS A 206 -8.74 13.53 14.52
CA LYS A 206 -9.84 12.55 14.39
C LYS A 206 -10.25 12.33 12.93
N LEU A 207 -9.87 13.23 12.03
CA LEU A 207 -10.10 13.05 10.60
C LEU A 207 -9.10 12.04 10.06
N TRP A 208 -9.63 11.06 9.32
CA TRP A 208 -8.80 10.04 8.71
C TRP A 208 -7.71 10.66 7.80
N GLY A 209 -6.46 10.23 7.99
CA GLY A 209 -5.30 10.71 7.21
C GLY A 209 -4.73 12.05 7.66
N ILE A 210 -5.20 12.60 8.79
CA ILE A 210 -4.66 13.80 9.43
C ILE A 210 -3.87 13.41 10.69
N GLY A 211 -2.54 13.33 10.57
CA GLY A 211 -1.64 13.21 11.72
C GLY A 211 -1.26 14.57 12.34
N PRO A 212 -0.49 14.59 13.44
CA PRO A 212 -0.11 15.82 14.14
C PRO A 212 0.57 16.88 13.27
N ALA A 213 1.36 16.44 12.28
CA ALA A 213 2.02 17.34 11.33
C ALA A 213 1.00 18.03 10.41
N THR A 214 0.06 17.28 9.84
CA THR A 214 -0.98 17.81 8.94
C THR A 214 -1.96 18.70 9.70
N ALA A 215 -2.35 18.32 10.92
CA ALA A 215 -3.19 19.16 11.78
C ALA A 215 -2.55 20.54 12.06
N LYS A 216 -1.24 20.56 12.35
CA LYS A 216 -0.48 21.82 12.49
C LYS A 216 -0.46 22.63 11.20
N LYS A 217 -0.36 22.00 10.03
CA LYS A 217 -0.40 22.69 8.73
C LYS A 217 -1.76 23.34 8.46
N ILE A 218 -2.87 22.67 8.78
CA ILE A 218 -4.23 23.24 8.66
C ILE A 218 -4.36 24.49 9.52
N ILE A 219 -3.95 24.41 10.79
CA ILE A 219 -4.01 25.55 11.73
C ILE A 219 -3.11 26.70 11.24
N LYS A 220 -1.89 26.38 10.81
CA LYS A 220 -0.97 27.37 10.27
C LYS A 220 -1.54 28.05 9.02
N TYR A 221 -2.17 27.29 8.13
CA TYR A 221 -2.76 27.81 6.91
C TYR A 221 -3.88 28.81 7.23
N ARG A 222 -4.88 28.42 8.04
CA ARG A 222 -6.00 29.32 8.39
C ARG A 222 -5.57 30.57 9.17
N ASN A 223 -4.49 30.47 9.95
CA ASN A 223 -3.93 31.63 10.66
C ASN A 223 -3.17 32.59 9.73
N SER A 224 -2.58 32.09 8.64
CA SER A 224 -1.76 32.91 7.72
C SER A 224 -2.53 33.44 6.51
N HIS A 225 -3.56 32.72 6.08
CA HIS A 225 -4.36 33.04 4.88
C HIS A 225 -5.78 33.49 5.23
N GLY A 226 -6.14 33.47 6.51
CA GLY A 226 -7.51 33.66 6.99
C GLY A 226 -8.33 32.37 6.97
N PRO A 227 -9.57 32.40 7.50
CA PRO A 227 -10.43 31.23 7.55
C PRO A 227 -10.78 30.73 6.15
N PHE A 228 -10.93 29.41 6.01
CA PHE A 228 -11.44 28.76 4.80
C PHE A 228 -12.86 29.25 4.52
N LYS A 229 -13.12 29.68 3.28
CA LYS A 229 -14.42 30.18 2.80
C LYS A 229 -15.23 29.12 2.06
N LYS A 230 -14.56 28.06 1.62
CA LYS A 230 -15.15 26.86 1.01
C LYS A 230 -14.44 25.63 1.56
N LEU A 231 -15.15 24.51 1.63
CA LEU A 231 -14.59 23.26 2.13
C LEU A 231 -13.37 22.84 1.30
N GLU A 232 -13.45 22.98 -0.03
CA GLU A 232 -12.42 22.56 -0.98
C GLU A 232 -11.10 23.34 -0.83
N GLU A 233 -11.10 24.53 -0.22
CA GLU A 233 -9.89 25.33 0.00
C GLU A 233 -8.91 24.65 0.96
N ILE A 234 -9.39 23.71 1.78
CA ILE A 234 -8.51 22.90 2.63
C ILE A 234 -7.50 22.07 1.84
N LYS A 235 -7.77 21.79 0.54
CA LYS A 235 -6.84 21.09 -0.36
C LYS A 235 -5.63 21.94 -0.74
N ASN A 236 -5.64 23.24 -0.44
CA ASN A 236 -4.46 24.09 -0.58
C ASN A 236 -3.46 23.88 0.58
N VAL A 237 -3.87 23.16 1.63
CA VAL A 237 -2.97 22.78 2.73
C VAL A 237 -2.10 21.62 2.27
N ASP A 238 -0.79 21.82 2.31
CA ASP A 238 0.19 20.78 2.03
C ASP A 238 -0.06 19.50 2.85
N GLY A 239 -0.21 18.37 2.18
CA GLY A 239 -0.57 17.08 2.78
C GLY A 239 -2.07 16.75 2.77
N ILE A 240 -2.91 17.58 2.14
CA ILE A 240 -4.33 17.33 1.90
C ILE A 240 -4.61 17.31 0.40
N ASP A 241 -4.88 16.13 -0.15
CA ASP A 241 -5.24 15.92 -1.54
C ASP A 241 -6.75 15.66 -1.70
N ASP A 242 -7.21 15.54 -2.95
CA ASP A 242 -8.61 15.21 -3.26
C ASP A 242 -9.06 13.92 -2.56
N TYR A 243 -8.16 12.94 -2.40
CA TYR A 243 -8.49 11.66 -1.78
C TYR A 243 -8.77 11.80 -0.27
N LYS A 244 -7.95 12.56 0.46
CA LYS A 244 -8.22 12.88 1.86
C LYS A 244 -9.49 13.71 1.98
N PHE A 245 -9.64 14.75 1.15
CA PHE A 245 -10.82 15.60 1.17
C PHE A 245 -12.12 14.80 0.96
N GLU A 246 -12.17 13.92 -0.04
CA GLU A 246 -13.34 13.10 -0.35
C GLU A 246 -13.81 12.23 0.83
N ARG A 247 -12.89 11.81 1.72
CA ARG A 247 -13.14 10.92 2.87
C ARG A 247 -13.81 11.59 4.06
N TRP A 248 -13.71 12.90 4.17
CA TRP A 248 -14.20 13.63 5.32
C TRP A 248 -14.88 14.94 4.98
N GLN A 249 -15.10 15.25 3.70
CA GLN A 249 -15.89 16.42 3.26
C GLN A 249 -17.28 16.47 3.91
N ASP A 250 -17.87 15.32 4.22
CA ASP A 250 -19.15 15.14 4.91
C ASP A 250 -19.03 15.13 6.44
N LYS A 251 -17.80 15.17 6.98
CA LYS A 251 -17.47 15.16 8.41
C LYS A 251 -16.91 16.48 8.91
N ILE A 252 -16.77 17.47 8.02
CA ILE A 252 -16.22 18.78 8.34
C ILE A 252 -17.20 19.91 8.00
N THR A 253 -17.00 21.06 8.62
CA THR A 253 -17.74 22.30 8.33
C THR A 253 -16.79 23.51 8.38
N ILE A 254 -17.16 24.62 7.77
CA ILE A 254 -16.46 25.92 7.89
C ILE A 254 -17.21 26.94 8.75
N ASN A 255 -18.43 26.60 9.16
CA ASN A 255 -19.35 27.44 9.93
C ASN A 255 -19.19 27.21 11.44
#